data_AF-A0A964BPN0-F1
#
_entry.id   AF-A0A964BPN0-F1
#
_cell.length_a   1.000
_cell.length_b   1.000
_cell.length_c   1.000
_cell.angle_alpha   90.00
_cell.angle_beta   90.00
_cell.angle_gamma   90.00
#
_symmetry.space_group_name_H-M   'P 1'
#
loop_
_entity.id
_entity.type
_entity.pdbx_description
1 polymer ?
#
loop_
_entity_poly.entity_id
_entity_poly.type
_entity_poly.pdbx_seq_one_letter_code
_entity_poly.pdbx_strand_id
1 'polypeptide(L)'
;MTVFNLSTLRKVYSSQLKIINTLILYLAILSIYPQATLAEGDSIIKGQSGGSIDSQGCGFIASRPNHQMKLNQRVDYMRLTVQSDGGQPTLLVLGPNSGDSFCVLGDEISGLKPEISGVWEEGNYDIYVGDRSGQQHQFVLDISTDN
;
A
#
# COMPACT_ATOMS: atom_id res chain seq x y z
N MET A 1 18.38 -8.82 -64.36
CA MET A 1 17.06 -8.15 -64.45
C MET A 1 16.27 -8.54 -63.22
N THR A 2 16.14 -7.65 -62.23
CA THR A 2 15.19 -7.80 -61.12
C THR A 2 14.73 -6.39 -60.74
N VAL A 3 13.50 -6.07 -61.12
CA VAL A 3 12.86 -4.77 -60.86
C VAL A 3 12.29 -4.83 -59.45
N PHE A 4 12.87 -4.08 -58.51
CA PHE A 4 12.32 -3.92 -57.17
C PHE A 4 11.10 -2.98 -57.25
N ASN A 5 9.94 -3.51 -56.89
CA ASN A 5 8.65 -2.84 -57.04
C ASN A 5 8.39 -1.85 -55.88
N LEU A 6 8.40 -0.55 -56.19
CA LEU A 6 8.21 0.56 -55.23
C LEU A 6 6.81 0.61 -54.58
N SER A 7 5.79 -0.04 -55.16
CA SER A 7 4.43 -0.02 -54.60
C SER A 7 4.31 -0.73 -53.26
N THR A 8 5.17 -1.72 -53.00
CA THR A 8 5.18 -2.54 -51.79
C THR A 8 5.70 -1.78 -50.56
N LEU A 9 6.67 -0.89 -50.73
CA LEU A 9 7.26 -0.09 -49.65
C LEU A 9 6.28 0.96 -49.09
N ARG A 10 5.46 1.58 -49.95
CA ARG A 10 4.45 2.58 -49.54
C ARG A 10 3.35 1.99 -48.67
N LYS A 11 2.94 0.75 -48.94
CA LYS A 11 1.87 0.05 -48.23
C LYS A 11 2.29 -0.32 -46.80
N VAL A 12 3.53 -0.79 -46.64
CA VAL A 12 4.13 -1.15 -45.34
C VAL A 12 4.31 0.09 -44.45
N TYR A 13 4.79 1.20 -44.99
CA TYR A 13 4.92 2.45 -44.22
C TYR A 13 3.56 3.00 -43.75
N SER A 14 2.53 2.94 -44.60
CA SER A 14 1.16 3.37 -44.24
C SER A 14 0.53 2.50 -43.15
N SER A 15 0.75 1.18 -43.17
CA SER A 15 0.22 0.29 -42.14
C SER A 15 0.92 0.47 -40.78
N GLN A 16 2.24 0.68 -40.76
CA GLN A 16 2.99 0.91 -39.52
C GLN A 16 2.56 2.22 -38.84
N LEU A 17 2.34 3.30 -39.62
CA LEU A 17 1.85 4.58 -39.09
C LEU A 17 0.45 4.47 -38.47
N LYS A 18 -0.44 3.65 -39.05
CA LYS A 18 -1.78 3.41 -38.50
C LYS A 18 -1.73 2.67 -37.16
N ILE A 19 -0.87 1.66 -37.04
CA ILE A 19 -0.73 0.87 -35.80
C ILE A 19 -0.26 1.78 -34.66
N ILE A 20 0.76 2.60 -34.91
CA ILE A 20 1.31 3.52 -33.91
C ILE A 20 0.26 4.53 -33.44
N ASN A 21 -0.46 5.17 -34.36
CA ASN A 21 -1.50 6.14 -34.00
C ASN A 21 -2.67 5.51 -33.22
N THR A 22 -3.01 4.26 -33.52
CA THR A 22 -4.08 3.55 -32.81
C THR A 22 -3.64 3.16 -31.39
N LEU A 23 -2.37 2.77 -31.21
CA LEU A 23 -1.80 2.46 -29.90
C LEU A 23 -1.72 3.70 -29.00
N ILE A 24 -1.28 4.83 -29.56
CA ILE A 24 -1.21 6.11 -28.84
C ILE A 24 -2.61 6.58 -28.41
N LEU A 25 -3.61 6.44 -29.28
CA LEU A 25 -4.98 6.78 -28.95
C LEU A 25 -5.50 5.90 -27.80
N TYR A 26 -5.22 4.60 -27.83
CA TYR A 26 -5.64 3.66 -26.77
C TYR A 26 -5.01 3.98 -25.41
N LEU A 27 -3.71 4.32 -25.39
CA LEU A 27 -3.01 4.73 -24.17
C LEU A 27 -3.52 6.07 -23.62
N ALA A 28 -3.85 7.03 -24.49
CA ALA A 28 -4.46 8.29 -24.08
C ALA A 28 -5.84 8.06 -23.44
N ILE A 29 -6.66 7.17 -23.99
CA ILE A 29 -8.00 6.87 -23.45
C ILE A 29 -7.91 6.23 -22.06
N LEU A 30 -6.93 5.34 -21.82
CA LEU A 30 -6.70 4.74 -20.50
C LEU A 30 -6.38 5.76 -19.40
N SER A 31 -5.70 6.87 -19.74
CA SER A 31 -5.33 7.92 -18.79
C SER A 31 -6.46 8.89 -18.42
N ILE A 32 -7.55 8.91 -19.19
CA ILE A 32 -8.69 9.81 -18.99
C ILE A 32 -9.78 9.14 -18.13
N TYR A 33 -9.74 7.81 -17.97
CA TYR A 33 -10.66 7.15 -17.07
C TYR A 33 -10.32 7.54 -15.62
N PRO A 34 -11.28 8.11 -14.87
CA PRO A 34 -11.10 8.27 -13.44
C PRO A 34 -10.85 6.89 -12.84
N GLN A 35 -9.72 6.72 -12.16
CA GLN A 35 -9.49 5.54 -11.34
C GLN A 35 -10.61 5.52 -10.30
N ALA A 36 -11.47 4.50 -10.37
CA ALA A 36 -12.46 4.27 -9.33
C ALA A 36 -11.69 4.02 -8.03
N THR A 37 -11.64 5.04 -7.16
CA THR A 37 -11.20 4.88 -5.77
C THR A 37 -12.27 4.06 -5.07
N LEU A 38 -12.05 2.75 -5.00
CA LEU A 38 -12.81 1.88 -4.11
C LEU A 38 -12.57 2.41 -2.69
N ALA A 39 -13.63 2.65 -1.94
CA ALA A 39 -13.52 2.78 -0.49
C ALA A 39 -12.83 1.50 -0.01
N GLU A 40 -11.66 1.61 0.62
CA GLU A 40 -10.98 0.48 1.23
C GLU A 40 -11.87 -0.04 2.36
N GLY A 41 -12.72 -1.02 2.03
CA GLY A 41 -13.31 -1.92 3.00
C GLY A 41 -12.24 -2.87 3.55
N ASP A 42 -12.67 -3.75 4.44
CA ASP A 42 -11.83 -4.71 5.15
C ASP A 42 -10.70 -5.28 4.27
N SER A 43 -9.47 -5.11 4.75
CA SER A 43 -8.25 -5.33 3.98
C SER A 43 -7.24 -6.16 4.76
N ILE A 44 -6.68 -7.17 4.10
CA ILE A 44 -5.65 -8.05 4.64
C ILE A 44 -4.33 -7.77 3.94
N ILE A 45 -3.38 -7.20 4.67
CA ILE A 45 -2.04 -6.88 4.18
C ILE A 45 -1.04 -7.89 4.75
N LYS A 46 -0.15 -8.42 3.90
CA LYS A 46 0.96 -9.28 4.32
C LYS A 46 2.28 -8.55 4.13
N GLY A 47 3.22 -8.77 5.03
CA GLY A 47 4.53 -8.17 4.90
C GLY A 47 5.54 -8.73 5.88
N GLN A 48 6.65 -8.02 6.01
CA GLN A 48 7.72 -8.32 6.96
C GLN A 48 7.78 -7.24 8.04
N SER A 49 7.80 -7.64 9.30
CA SER A 49 7.89 -6.75 10.44
C SER A 49 9.34 -6.32 10.70
N GLY A 50 9.51 -5.35 11.60
CA GLY A 50 10.82 -4.95 12.09
C GLY A 50 11.61 -4.12 11.09
N GLY A 51 12.93 -4.07 11.28
CA GLY A 51 13.85 -3.29 10.46
C GLY A 51 14.96 -2.68 11.29
N SER A 52 15.74 -1.79 10.68
CA SER A 52 16.92 -1.18 11.31
C SER A 52 16.68 0.22 11.88
N ILE A 53 15.48 0.79 11.70
CA ILE A 53 15.18 2.15 12.14
C ILE A 53 14.53 2.11 13.51
N ASP A 54 15.18 2.69 14.51
CA ASP A 54 14.60 2.86 15.85
C ASP A 54 13.55 3.98 15.82
N SER A 55 12.28 3.62 16.05
CA SER A 55 11.14 4.54 16.05
C SER A 55 11.04 5.39 17.33
N GLN A 56 12.00 5.31 18.24
CA GLN A 56 12.04 6.07 19.50
C GLN A 56 10.85 5.76 20.42
N GLY A 57 10.61 4.48 20.67
CA GLY A 57 9.63 4.02 21.66
C GLY A 57 8.60 3.02 21.16
N CYS A 58 8.49 2.82 19.84
CA CYS A 58 7.61 1.81 19.23
C CYS A 58 8.35 0.61 18.63
N GLY A 59 9.56 0.32 19.12
CA GLY A 59 10.44 -0.71 18.57
C GLY A 59 11.13 -0.27 17.27
N PHE A 60 11.60 -1.24 16.51
CA PHE A 60 12.30 -1.00 15.26
C PHE A 60 11.39 -1.26 14.06
N ILE A 61 11.47 -0.40 13.06
CA ILE A 61 10.62 -0.38 11.87
C ILE A 61 11.46 -0.41 10.59
N ALA A 62 10.80 -0.70 9.48
CA ALA A 62 11.37 -0.60 8.15
C ALA A 62 11.59 0.87 7.75
N SER A 63 12.43 1.10 6.73
CA SER A 63 12.69 2.45 6.20
C SER A 63 11.53 3.05 5.40
N ARG A 64 10.48 2.26 5.15
CA ARG A 64 9.24 2.67 4.46
C ARG A 64 8.04 2.07 5.20
N PRO A 65 6.87 2.73 5.15
CA PRO A 65 5.64 2.16 5.70
C PRO A 65 5.38 0.79 5.10
N ASN A 66 4.87 -0.12 5.93
CA ASN A 66 4.39 -1.42 5.46
C ASN A 66 3.09 -1.29 4.67
N HIS A 67 2.28 -0.27 5.00
CA HIS A 67 1.08 0.10 4.26
C HIS A 67 0.85 1.61 4.35
N GLN A 68 0.29 2.19 3.30
CA GLN A 68 -0.16 3.58 3.29
C GLN A 68 -1.65 3.58 2.98
N MET A 69 -2.43 4.18 3.86
CA MET A 69 -3.89 4.19 3.78
C MET A 69 -4.36 5.63 3.59
N LYS A 70 -5.34 5.83 2.71
CA LYS A 70 -5.97 7.14 2.49
C LYS A 70 -7.45 7.05 2.80
N LEU A 71 -7.86 7.73 3.87
CA LEU A 71 -9.27 7.92 4.19
C LEU A 71 -9.74 9.21 3.54
N ASN A 72 -10.77 9.14 2.69
CA ASN A 72 -11.37 10.31 2.04
C ASN A 72 -12.48 10.95 2.87
N GLN A 73 -12.81 10.37 4.02
CA GLN A 73 -13.79 10.86 4.98
C GLN A 73 -13.53 10.18 6.33
N ARG A 74 -14.10 10.75 7.41
CA ARG A 74 -14.09 10.15 8.75
C ARG A 74 -14.72 8.74 8.73
N VAL A 75 -14.10 7.82 9.47
CA VAL A 75 -14.59 6.46 9.72
C VAL A 75 -14.85 6.31 11.22
N ASP A 76 -16.11 6.04 11.57
CA ASP A 76 -16.58 6.04 12.97
C ASP A 76 -16.04 4.87 13.79
N TYR A 77 -15.69 3.76 13.12
CA TYR A 77 -15.02 2.63 13.71
C TYR A 77 -14.12 1.97 12.69
N MET A 78 -12.85 1.82 13.04
CA MET A 78 -11.91 0.97 12.32
C MET A 78 -10.90 0.41 13.31
N ARG A 79 -10.52 -0.84 13.08
CA ARG A 79 -9.57 -1.61 13.86
C ARG A 79 -8.44 -2.11 12.96
N LEU A 80 -7.22 -1.92 13.43
CA LEU A 80 -6.00 -2.46 12.83
C LEU A 80 -5.42 -3.47 13.82
N THR A 81 -5.28 -4.74 13.39
CA THR A 81 -4.72 -5.81 14.24
C THR A 81 -3.58 -6.51 13.51
N VAL A 82 -2.44 -6.68 14.18
CA VAL A 82 -1.28 -7.40 13.62
C VAL A 82 -1.21 -8.81 14.19
N GLN A 83 -0.90 -9.77 13.32
CA GLN A 83 -0.51 -11.13 13.68
C GLN A 83 0.83 -11.45 13.03
N SER A 84 1.83 -11.79 13.82
CA SER A 84 3.18 -12.14 13.36
C SER A 84 3.46 -13.63 13.56
N ASP A 85 4.25 -14.24 12.68
CA ASP A 85 4.69 -15.63 12.81
C ASP A 85 5.78 -15.83 13.89
N GLY A 86 6.28 -14.73 14.47
CA GLY A 86 7.21 -14.72 15.59
C GLY A 86 7.57 -13.31 16.04
N GLY A 87 8.60 -13.23 16.88
CA GLY A 87 9.13 -11.98 17.40
C GLY A 87 8.22 -11.31 18.43
N GLN A 88 8.41 -10.00 18.59
CA GLN A 88 7.63 -9.13 19.47
C GLN A 88 7.09 -7.97 18.62
N PRO A 89 5.99 -8.20 17.86
CA PRO A 89 5.51 -7.23 16.90
C PRO A 89 5.04 -5.94 17.57
N THR A 90 5.19 -4.84 16.85
CA THR A 90 4.68 -3.52 17.24
C THR A 90 3.85 -2.94 16.10
N LEU A 91 2.88 -2.09 16.42
CA LEU A 91 2.07 -1.38 15.45
C LEU A 91 2.24 0.11 15.69
N LEU A 92 2.85 0.80 14.73
CA LEU A 92 3.00 2.25 14.71
C LEU A 92 2.20 2.83 13.55
N VAL A 93 1.37 3.82 13.84
CA VAL A 93 0.58 4.53 12.83
C VAL A 93 0.85 6.02 12.95
N LEU A 94 1.33 6.61 11.86
CA LEU A 94 1.49 8.06 11.74
C LEU A 94 0.28 8.63 11.01
N GLY A 95 -0.39 9.60 11.63
CA GLY A 95 -1.62 10.19 11.13
C GLY A 95 -1.39 11.42 10.25
N PRO A 96 -2.50 12.03 9.78
CA PRO A 96 -2.46 13.11 8.80
C PRO A 96 -1.94 14.44 9.35
N ASN A 97 -2.08 14.70 10.66
CA ASN A 97 -1.56 15.92 11.26
C ASN A 97 -0.17 15.70 11.85
N SER A 98 0.63 16.78 11.88
CA SER A 98 1.96 16.75 12.49
C SER A 98 1.86 16.37 13.96
N GLY A 99 2.46 15.25 14.34
CA GLY A 99 2.48 14.73 15.70
C GLY A 99 1.42 13.65 15.98
N ASP A 100 0.53 13.36 15.03
CA ASP A 100 -0.38 12.22 15.13
C ASP A 100 0.45 10.94 15.03
N SER A 101 0.63 10.26 16.16
CA SER A 101 1.38 9.02 16.25
C SER A 101 0.74 8.11 17.29
N PHE A 102 0.31 6.93 16.85
CA PHE A 102 -0.27 5.91 17.71
C PHE A 102 0.64 4.70 17.71
N CYS A 103 0.99 4.21 18.90
CA CYS A 103 1.87 3.07 19.06
C CYS A 103 1.23 2.07 20.02
N VAL A 104 1.20 0.80 19.62
CA VAL A 104 0.87 -0.33 20.50
C VAL A 104 1.92 -1.41 20.33
N LEU A 105 2.45 -1.87 21.45
CA LEU A 105 3.39 -2.98 21.49
C LEU A 105 2.60 -4.27 21.72
N GLY A 106 2.98 -5.35 21.04
CA GLY A 106 2.49 -6.67 21.39
C GLY A 106 2.86 -6.98 22.84
N ASP A 107 1.91 -7.54 23.58
CA ASP A 107 2.06 -7.98 24.96
C ASP A 107 1.55 -9.41 25.12
N GLU A 108 1.97 -10.10 26.18
CA GLU A 108 1.62 -11.51 26.39
C GLU A 108 0.12 -11.73 26.68
N ILE A 109 -0.57 -10.73 27.24
CA ILE A 109 -2.00 -10.81 27.59
C ILE A 109 -2.83 -10.81 26.31
N SER A 110 -2.47 -10.00 25.31
CA SER A 110 -3.09 -9.96 23.97
C SER A 110 -2.60 -11.08 23.03
N GLY A 111 -1.68 -11.94 23.49
CA GLY A 111 -1.08 -12.99 22.65
C GLY A 111 -0.14 -12.43 21.57
N LEU A 112 0.53 -11.31 21.87
CA LEU A 112 1.44 -10.58 20.96
C LEU A 112 0.75 -10.08 19.68
N LYS A 113 -0.51 -9.64 19.81
CA LYS A 113 -1.31 -9.10 18.72
C LYS A 113 -1.62 -7.63 18.96
N PRO A 114 -0.69 -6.70 18.66
CA PRO A 114 -0.96 -5.28 18.86
C PRO A 114 -2.13 -4.84 18.00
N GLU A 115 -2.99 -4.01 18.59
CA GLU A 115 -4.25 -3.57 18.01
C GLU A 115 -4.49 -2.10 18.29
N ILE A 116 -4.95 -1.35 17.28
CA ILE A 116 -5.43 0.02 17.42
C ILE A 116 -6.84 0.07 16.84
N SER A 117 -7.82 0.45 17.66
CA SER A 117 -9.20 0.61 17.24
C SER A 117 -9.76 1.95 17.68
N GLY A 118 -10.68 2.53 16.90
CA GLY A 118 -11.38 3.74 17.28
C GLY A 118 -11.98 4.49 16.10
N VAL A 119 -12.14 5.80 16.29
CA VAL A 119 -12.53 6.74 15.25
C VAL A 119 -11.28 7.18 14.49
N TRP A 120 -11.38 7.26 13.17
CA TRP A 120 -10.31 7.69 12.28
C TRP A 120 -10.78 8.84 11.42
N GLU A 121 -10.02 9.93 11.40
CA GLU A 121 -10.36 11.14 10.64
C GLU A 121 -9.93 11.02 9.18
N GLU A 122 -10.43 11.92 8.32
CA GLU A 122 -9.98 12.00 6.93
C GLU A 122 -8.48 12.31 6.87
N GLY A 123 -7.75 11.63 5.98
CA GLY A 123 -6.34 11.92 5.77
C GLY A 123 -5.51 10.73 5.26
N ASN A 124 -4.19 10.96 5.19
CA ASN A 124 -3.22 9.93 4.84
C ASN A 124 -2.58 9.37 6.12
N TYR A 125 -2.42 8.06 6.16
CA TYR A 125 -1.85 7.33 7.28
C TYR A 125 -0.69 6.47 6.77
N ASP A 126 0.44 6.55 7.47
CA ASP A 126 1.57 5.64 7.26
C ASP A 126 1.56 4.59 8.38
N ILE A 127 1.46 3.32 7.99
CA ILE A 127 1.36 2.20 8.92
C ILE A 127 2.65 1.38 8.87
N TYR A 128 3.27 1.21 10.03
CA TYR A 128 4.47 0.41 10.22
C TYR A 128 4.16 -0.75 11.17
N VAL A 129 4.60 -1.94 10.76
CA VAL A 129 4.61 -3.13 11.59
C VAL A 129 6.06 -3.38 11.98
N GLY A 130 6.39 -3.07 13.23
CA GLY A 130 7.74 -3.18 13.77
C GLY A 130 7.96 -4.47 14.54
N ASP A 131 9.15 -4.55 15.14
CA ASP A 131 9.55 -5.56 16.11
C ASP A 131 10.35 -4.89 17.22
N ARG A 132 10.12 -5.28 18.48
CA ARG A 132 10.82 -4.65 19.63
C ARG A 132 12.35 -4.75 19.56
N SER A 133 12.87 -5.80 18.91
CA SER A 133 14.30 -6.07 18.77
C SER A 133 14.84 -5.84 17.35
N GLY A 134 13.97 -5.43 16.41
CA GLY A 134 14.32 -5.27 15.00
C GLY A 134 14.45 -6.58 14.23
N GLN A 135 14.05 -7.71 14.83
CA GLN A 135 13.95 -8.97 14.09
C GLN A 135 12.85 -8.89 13.04
N GLN A 136 13.02 -9.67 11.98
CA GLN A 136 12.12 -9.65 10.84
C GLN A 136 11.29 -10.93 10.79
N HIS A 137 9.98 -10.76 10.86
CA HIS A 137 8.99 -11.85 10.89
C HIS A 137 7.92 -11.61 9.83
N GLN A 138 7.29 -12.67 9.31
CA GLN A 138 6.15 -12.48 8.42
C GLN A 138 4.95 -12.05 9.28
N PHE A 139 4.19 -11.08 8.80
CA PHE A 139 2.97 -10.64 9.47
C PHE A 139 1.77 -10.60 8.53
N VAL A 140 0.61 -10.60 9.15
CA VAL A 140 -0.68 -10.21 8.58
C VAL A 140 -1.22 -9.02 9.37
N LEU A 141 -1.51 -7.94 8.67
CA LEU A 141 -2.23 -6.77 9.18
C LEU A 141 -3.66 -6.87 8.67
N ASP A 142 -4.58 -6.96 9.61
CA ASP A 142 -6.03 -6.90 9.36
C ASP A 142 -6.49 -5.47 9.62
N ILE A 143 -7.13 -4.87 8.63
CA ILE A 143 -7.82 -3.58 8.73
C ILE A 143 -9.29 -3.87 8.55
N SER A 144 -10.10 -3.61 9.57
CA SER A 144 -11.53 -3.90 9.55
C SER A 144 -12.36 -2.72 10.03
N THR A 145 -13.50 -2.51 9.37
CA THR A 145 -14.53 -1.55 9.77
C THR A 145 -15.75 -2.23 10.42
N ASP A 146 -15.72 -3.55 10.49
CA ASP A 146 -16.73 -4.37 11.17
C ASP A 146 -16.41 -4.48 12.67
N ASN A 147 -17.43 -4.24 13.51
CA ASN A 147 -17.34 -4.23 14.96
C ASN A 147 -17.70 -5.59 15.58
#